data_AF-X1LQN9-F1
#
_entry.id   AF-X1LQN9-F1
#
_cell.length_a   1.000
_cell.length_b   1.000
_cell.length_c   1.000
_cell.angle_alpha   90.00
_cell.angle_beta   90.00
_cell.angle_gamma   90.00
#
_symmetry.space_group_name_H-M   'P 1'
#
loop_
_entity.id
_entity.type
_entity.pdbx_description
1 polymer ?
#
loop_
_entity_poly.entity_id
_entity_poly.type
_entity_poly.pdbx_seq_one_letter_code
_entity_poly.pdbx_strand_id
1 'polypeptide(L)'
;MAIELIKEVGPIPGTYLDKLLTKKHWKRENYVPNCADTLTYPEWITSGKKSAIDYARERMEEILATHEPTPLAAGQDKDIDRILKEARKYYKDKGML
;
A
#
# COMPACT_ATOMS: atom_id res chain seq x y z
N MET A 1 2.91 -25.40 10.22
CA MET A 1 2.71 -24.83 11.57
C MET A 1 4.04 -24.83 12.31
N ALA A 2 4.29 -23.88 13.20
CA ALA A 2 5.58 -23.68 13.89
C ALA A 2 5.77 -24.56 15.16
N ILE A 3 5.23 -25.78 15.16
CA ILE A 3 5.13 -26.62 16.37
C ILE A 3 6.50 -26.97 16.97
N GLU A 4 7.46 -27.36 16.13
CA GLU A 4 8.81 -27.70 16.61
C GLU A 4 9.54 -26.48 17.16
N LEU A 5 9.33 -25.30 16.56
CA LEU A 5 9.90 -24.06 17.08
C LEU A 5 9.32 -23.69 18.45
N ILE A 6 8.03 -23.92 18.66
CA ILE A 6 7.37 -23.65 19.96
C ILE A 6 7.98 -24.54 21.05
N LYS A 7 8.24 -25.82 20.74
CA LYS A 7 8.91 -26.74 21.65
C LYS A 7 10.36 -26.33 21.93
N GLU A 8 11.08 -25.88 20.90
CA GLU A 8 12.46 -25.40 21.02
C GLU A 8 12.57 -24.17 21.93
N VAL A 9 11.69 -23.19 21.77
CA VAL A 9 11.73 -21.94 22.53
C VAL A 9 11.33 -22.14 23.99
N GLY A 10 10.34 -22.98 24.25
CA GLY A 10 9.91 -23.30 25.61
C GLY A 10 9.29 -22.12 26.39
N PRO A 11 9.04 -22.29 27.70
CA PRO A 11 8.47 -21.25 28.55
C PRO A 11 9.48 -20.12 28.85
N ILE A 12 9.05 -19.12 29.63
CA ILE A 12 9.89 -17.97 30.01
C ILE A 12 11.23 -18.46 30.60
N PRO A 13 12.39 -17.93 30.16
CA PRO A 13 12.58 -16.72 29.34
C PRO A 13 12.76 -16.95 27.81
N GLY A 14 11.94 -17.79 27.17
CA GLY A 14 12.00 -18.02 25.71
C GLY A 14 11.63 -16.81 24.83
N THR A 15 12.31 -16.66 23.69
CA THR A 15 12.03 -15.66 22.64
C THR A 15 12.04 -16.28 21.23
N TYR A 16 11.26 -15.69 20.33
CA TYR A 16 11.18 -16.09 18.91
C TYR A 16 11.90 -15.10 17.98
N LEU A 17 12.37 -13.95 18.49
CA LEU A 17 12.89 -12.87 17.66
C LEU A 17 14.20 -13.23 16.94
N ASP A 18 15.01 -14.10 17.52
CA ASP A 18 16.30 -14.56 16.99
C ASP A 18 16.19 -15.82 16.11
N LYS A 19 14.98 -16.34 15.91
CA LYS A 19 14.77 -17.63 15.24
C LYS A 19 14.73 -17.52 13.72
N LEU A 20 15.34 -18.50 13.05
CA LEU A 20 15.38 -18.59 11.58
C LEU A 20 13.98 -18.62 10.96
N LEU A 21 13.04 -19.33 11.59
CA LEU A 21 11.66 -19.40 11.09
C LEU A 21 10.99 -18.02 11.12
N THR A 22 11.19 -17.26 12.20
CA THR A 22 10.71 -15.87 12.32
C THR A 22 11.31 -15.02 11.19
N LYS A 23 12.63 -15.06 10.98
CA LYS A 23 13.29 -14.33 9.88
C LYS A 23 12.73 -14.69 8.49
N LYS A 24 12.43 -15.97 8.26
CA LYS A 24 11.93 -16.46 6.96
C LYS A 24 10.46 -16.08 6.73
N HIS A 25 9.65 -15.96 7.78
CA HIS A 25 8.20 -15.84 7.66
C HIS A 25 7.65 -14.44 7.97
N TRP A 26 8.34 -13.61 8.77
CA TRP A 26 7.77 -12.39 9.34
C TRP A 26 7.23 -11.41 8.29
N LYS A 27 7.97 -11.10 7.22
CA LYS A 27 7.52 -10.16 6.17
C LYS A 27 6.33 -10.65 5.37
N ARG A 28 6.17 -11.97 5.24
CA ARG A 28 5.10 -12.57 4.44
C ARG A 28 3.80 -12.67 5.23
N GLU A 29 3.91 -12.94 6.52
CA GLU A 29 2.77 -13.24 7.39
C GLU A 29 2.29 -12.02 8.18
N ASN A 30 3.13 -10.99 8.34
CA ASN A 30 2.74 -9.73 8.96
C ASN A 30 2.50 -8.68 7.88
N TYR A 31 1.39 -7.97 8.02
CA TYR A 31 1.14 -6.76 7.25
C TYR A 31 2.09 -5.64 7.73
N VAL A 32 2.84 -5.06 6.79
CA VAL A 32 3.66 -3.87 7.04
C VAL A 32 2.90 -2.66 6.47
N PRO A 33 2.52 -1.68 7.29
CA PRO A 33 1.73 -0.55 6.81
C PRO A 33 2.59 0.39 5.93
N ASN A 34 1.96 0.94 4.89
CA ASN A 34 2.62 1.91 3.99
C ASN A 34 2.45 3.38 4.42
N CYS A 35 1.50 3.66 5.32
CA CYS A 35 1.12 5.03 5.71
C CYS A 35 0.71 5.15 7.19
N ALA A 36 1.07 4.17 8.01
CA ALA A 36 0.83 4.23 9.45
C ALA A 36 2.16 4.27 10.19
N ASP A 37 2.18 5.03 11.28
CA ASP A 37 3.32 5.11 12.18
C ASP A 37 3.51 3.80 12.95
N THR A 38 4.76 3.40 13.13
CA THR A 38 5.15 2.25 13.97
C THR A 38 6.27 2.62 14.95
N LEU A 39 6.45 3.92 15.21
CA LEU A 39 7.49 4.44 16.07
C LEU A 39 7.12 4.27 17.54
N THR A 40 8.12 4.27 18.41
CA THR A 40 7.87 4.48 19.83
C THR A 40 7.41 5.92 20.08
N TYR A 41 6.72 6.15 21.20
CA TYR A 41 6.22 7.49 21.52
C TYR A 41 7.32 8.57 21.53
N PRO A 42 8.52 8.37 22.13
CA PRO A 42 9.58 9.37 22.06
C PRO A 42 10.06 9.67 20.63
N GLU A 43 10.20 8.64 19.78
CA GLU A 43 10.59 8.80 18.37
C GLU A 43 9.52 9.55 17.57
N TRP A 44 8.24 9.27 17.81
CA TRP A 44 7.14 10.00 17.18
C TRP A 44 7.10 11.48 17.58
N ILE A 45 7.43 11.78 18.85
CA ILE A 45 7.54 13.16 19.34
C ILE A 45 8.68 13.91 18.64
N THR A 46 9.85 13.29 18.51
CA THR A 46 11.02 13.93 17.88
C THR A 46 10.91 14.00 16.35
N SER A 47 10.11 13.13 15.73
CA SER A 47 9.84 13.14 14.28
C SER A 47 8.78 14.16 13.83
N GLY A 48 8.30 15.00 14.75
CA GLY A 48 7.38 16.09 14.45
C GLY A 48 5.90 15.75 14.63
N LYS A 49 5.58 14.63 15.31
CA LYS A 49 4.21 14.26 15.71
C LYS A 49 3.23 14.15 14.54
N LYS A 50 3.68 13.58 13.42
CA LYS A 50 2.85 13.42 12.22
C LYS A 50 1.57 12.66 12.53
N SER A 51 0.46 13.17 12.03
CA SER A 51 -0.83 12.48 12.09
C SER A 51 -0.92 11.40 11.00
N ALA A 52 -1.89 10.50 11.12
CA ALA A 52 -2.16 9.50 10.08
C ALA A 52 -2.47 10.15 8.72
N ILE A 53 -3.07 11.35 8.70
CA ILE A 53 -3.37 12.08 7.47
C ILE A 53 -2.10 12.64 6.83
N ASP A 54 -1.11 13.03 7.63
CA ASP A 54 0.17 13.52 7.10
C ASP A 54 0.94 12.39 6.40
N TYR A 55 1.01 11.21 7.02
CA TYR A 55 1.57 10.02 6.39
C TYR A 55 0.81 9.60 5.11
N ALA A 56 -0.52 9.69 5.12
CA ALA A 56 -1.32 9.41 3.93
C ALA A 56 -1.04 10.40 2.80
N ARG A 57 -0.88 11.69 3.11
CA ARG A 57 -0.55 12.74 2.14
C ARG A 57 0.84 12.52 1.54
N GLU A 58 1.84 12.24 2.36
CA GLU A 58 3.21 11.94 1.90
C GLU A 58 3.22 10.72 0.97
N ARG A 59 2.50 9.66 1.34
CA ARG A 59 2.39 8.47 0.50
C ARG A 59 1.68 8.77 -0.83
N MET A 60 0.63 9.59 -0.82
CA MET A 60 -0.06 10.03 -2.04
C MET A 60 0.90 10.80 -2.95
N GLU A 61 1.65 11.75 -2.41
CA GLU A 61 2.63 12.55 -3.17
C GLU A 61 3.70 11.66 -3.80
N GLU A 62 4.22 10.69 -3.07
CA GLU A 62 5.18 9.71 -3.60
C GLU A 62 4.60 8.89 -4.75
N ILE A 63 3.36 8.38 -4.60
CA ILE A 63 2.68 7.62 -5.65
C ILE A 63 2.51 8.48 -6.90
N LEU A 64 2.04 9.72 -6.77
CA LEU A 64 1.84 10.62 -7.90
C LEU A 64 3.15 10.97 -8.60
N ALA A 65 4.25 11.08 -7.85
CA ALA A 65 5.56 11.42 -8.40
C ALA A 65 6.27 10.24 -9.10
N THR A 66 5.99 9.00 -8.69
CA THR A 66 6.77 7.82 -9.10
C THR A 66 5.99 6.77 -9.89
N HIS A 67 4.66 6.81 -9.86
CA HIS A 67 3.85 5.81 -10.52
C HIS A 67 3.86 5.98 -12.03
N GLU A 68 4.44 5.00 -12.73
CA GLU A 68 4.31 4.85 -14.17
C GLU A 68 3.11 3.92 -14.47
N PRO A 69 2.00 4.45 -15.02
CA PRO A 69 0.87 3.63 -15.37
C PRO A 69 1.23 2.68 -16.51
N THR A 70 0.66 1.47 -16.49
CA THR A 70 0.79 0.54 -17.61
C THR A 70 0.22 1.19 -18.88
N PRO A 71 1.00 1.30 -19.97
CA PRO A 71 0.53 1.97 -21.18
C PRO A 71 -0.61 1.18 -21.82
N LEU A 72 -1.51 1.91 -22.48
CA LEU A 72 -2.57 1.30 -23.30
C LEU A 72 -1.95 0.56 -24.48
N ALA A 73 -2.62 -0.52 -24.92
CA ALA A 73 -2.22 -1.20 -26.14
C ALA A 73 -2.41 -0.27 -27.35
N ALA A 74 -1.61 -0.48 -28.40
CA ALA A 74 -1.65 0.36 -29.59
C ALA A 74 -3.07 0.44 -30.18
N GLY A 75 -3.57 1.66 -30.38
CA GLY A 75 -4.90 1.93 -30.95
C GLY A 75 -6.05 1.98 -29.95
N GLN A 76 -5.87 1.49 -28.71
CA GLN A 76 -6.91 1.61 -27.67
C GLN A 76 -7.20 3.05 -27.30
N ASP A 77 -6.18 3.92 -27.34
CA ASP A 77 -6.32 5.36 -27.16
C ASP A 77 -7.34 5.97 -28.14
N LYS A 78 -7.24 5.60 -29.42
CA LYS A 78 -8.14 6.08 -30.48
C LYS A 78 -9.56 5.57 -30.32
N ASP A 79 -9.70 4.31 -29.91
CA ASP A 79 -11.02 3.72 -29.65
C ASP A 79 -11.70 4.37 -28.45
N ILE A 80 -10.96 4.62 -27.36
CA ILE A 80 -11.46 5.36 -26.19
C ILE A 80 -11.93 6.76 -26.62
N ASP A 81 -11.13 7.48 -27.39
CA ASP A 81 -11.49 8.82 -27.87
C ASP A 81 -12.75 8.82 -28.74
N ARG A 82 -12.91 7.80 -29.60
CA ARG A 82 -14.11 7.62 -30.43
C ARG A 82 -15.35 7.38 -29.56
N ILE A 83 -15.26 6.46 -28.60
CA ILE A 83 -16.35 6.14 -27.67
C ILE A 83 -16.74 7.39 -26.87
N LEU A 84 -15.76 8.15 -26.35
CA LEU A 84 -16.02 9.36 -25.58
C LEU A 84 -16.71 10.45 -26.43
N LYS A 85 -16.32 10.61 -27.70
CA LYS A 85 -16.98 11.55 -28.62
C LYS A 85 -18.41 11.15 -28.91
N GLU A 86 -18.66 9.87 -29.19
CA GLU A 86 -20.00 9.34 -29.43
C GLU A 86 -20.91 9.52 -28.21
N ALA A 87 -20.41 9.18 -27.01
CA ALA A 87 -21.14 9.35 -25.75
C ALA A 87 -21.48 10.82 -25.48
N ARG A 88 -20.50 11.73 -25.61
CA ARG A 88 -20.73 13.18 -25.43
C ARG A 88 -21.79 13.70 -26.39
N LYS A 89 -21.76 13.29 -27.66
CA LYS A 89 -22.77 13.66 -28.65
C LYS A 89 -24.15 13.14 -28.24
N TYR A 90 -24.26 11.86 -27.92
CA TYR A 90 -25.51 11.24 -27.52
C TYR A 90 -26.17 11.94 -26.32
N TYR A 91 -25.41 12.24 -25.27
CA TYR A 91 -25.95 12.91 -24.08
C TYR A 91 -26.29 14.38 -24.34
N LYS A 92 -25.50 15.08 -25.16
CA LYS A 92 -25.82 16.45 -25.58
C LYS A 92 -27.12 16.51 -26.38
N ASP A 93 -27.30 15.61 -27.34
CA ASP A 93 -28.51 15.56 -28.18
C ASP A 93 -29.77 15.21 -27.36
N LYS A 94 -29.60 14.57 -26.19
CA LYS A 94 -30.68 14.29 -25.22
C LYS A 94 -30.87 15.36 -24.14
N GLY A 95 -30.10 16.44 -24.15
CA GLY A 95 -30.19 17.51 -23.15
C GLY A 95 -29.77 17.09 -21.73
N MET A 96 -28.94 16.05 -21.62
CA MET A 96 -28.44 15.52 -20.34
C MET A 96 -27.06 16.08 -19.96
N LEU A 97 -26.55 17.05 -20.73
CA LEU A 97 -25.20 17.61 -20.67
C LEU A 97 -25.23 19.09 -21.01
#